data_AF-B9EMN0-F1
#
_entry.id   AF-B9EMN0-F1
#
_cell.length_a   1.000
_cell.length_b   1.000
_cell.length_c   1.000
_cell.angle_alpha   90.00
_cell.angle_beta   90.00
_cell.angle_gamma   90.00
#
_symmetry.space_group_name_H-M   'P 1'
#
loop_
_entity.id
_entity.type
_entity.pdbx_description
1 polymer ?
#
loop_
_entity_poly.entity_id
_entity_poly.type
_entity_poly.pdbx_seq_one_letter_code
_entity_poly.pdbx_strand_id
1 'polypeptide(L)' 'MSAIQNLQTFDPFADATKGNDRLPSGTDDYIHIRIQQRNGRKTLTTVQGIAIDYDKKKLVKAFKKIGLAKEEQLKVHGF' A
#
# COMPACT_ATOMS: atom_id res chain seq x y z
N MET A 1 -33.12 -13.40 -28.72
CA MET A 1 -33.26 -13.28 -27.25
C MET A 1 -32.74 -11.90 -26.87
N SER A 2 -33.62 -10.92 -26.73
CA SER A 2 -33.25 -9.52 -26.50
C SER A 2 -32.93 -9.30 -25.02
N ALA A 3 -31.73 -8.81 -24.71
CA ALA A 3 -31.30 -8.57 -23.33
C ALA A 3 -31.99 -7.32 -22.75
N ILE A 4 -32.53 -7.44 -21.53
CA ILE A 4 -33.19 -6.35 -20.79
C ILE A 4 -32.12 -5.39 -20.26
N GLN A 5 -32.05 -4.17 -20.80
CA GLN A 5 -31.05 -3.15 -20.44
C GLN A 5 -31.21 -2.56 -19.03
N ASN A 6 -32.40 -2.67 -18.41
CA ASN A 6 -32.70 -2.04 -17.12
C ASN A 6 -32.14 -2.75 -15.87
N LEU A 7 -31.42 -3.87 -16.02
CA LEU A 7 -30.68 -4.52 -14.94
C LEU A 7 -29.20 -4.13 -14.89
N GLN A 8 -28.77 -3.15 -15.70
CA GLN A 8 -27.41 -2.62 -15.56
C GLN A 8 -27.30 -1.87 -14.22
N THR A 9 -26.48 -2.40 -13.31
CA THR A 9 -26.08 -1.71 -12.08
C THR A 9 -25.36 -0.43 -12.48
N PHE A 10 -26.10 0.67 -12.55
CA PHE A 10 -25.58 1.99 -12.85
C PHE A 10 -24.86 2.50 -11.60
N ASP A 11 -23.53 2.44 -11.62
CA ASP A 11 -22.68 3.05 -10.60
C ASP A 11 -22.35 4.49 -11.02
N PRO A 12 -22.96 5.51 -10.37
CA PRO A 12 -22.75 6.92 -10.71
C PRO A 12 -21.33 7.41 -10.41
N PHE A 13 -20.49 6.62 -9.75
CA PHE A 13 -19.10 6.96 -9.44
C PHE A 13 -18.07 6.23 -10.32
N ALA A 14 -18.51 5.36 -11.23
CA ALA A 14 -17.63 4.58 -12.10
C ALA A 14 -16.75 5.44 -13.03
N ASP A 15 -17.21 6.65 -13.38
CA ASP A 15 -16.46 7.57 -14.24
C ASP A 15 -15.49 8.47 -13.43
N ALA A 16 -15.81 8.72 -12.16
CA ALA A 16 -14.92 9.47 -11.26
C ALA A 16 -13.62 8.69 -10.96
N THR A 17 -13.66 7.36 -11.02
CA THR A 17 -12.47 6.51 -10.89
C THR A 17 -11.59 6.52 -12.14
N LYS A 18 -12.16 6.85 -13.31
CA LYS A 18 -11.48 6.88 -14.62
C LYS A 18 -10.86 8.23 -14.95
N GLY A 19 -11.32 9.33 -14.33
CA GLY A 19 -10.73 10.66 -14.50
C GLY A 19 -9.28 10.83 -13.99
N ASN A 20 -8.67 9.77 -13.43
CA ASN A 20 -7.25 9.72 -13.07
C ASN A 20 -6.39 9.06 -14.18
N ASP A 21 -6.83 9.12 -15.44
CA ASP A 21 -6.30 8.36 -16.59
C ASP A 21 -4.91 8.80 -17.11
N ARG A 22 -3.98 9.10 -16.20
CA ARG A 22 -2.55 8.96 -16.51
C ARG A 22 -1.87 7.83 -15.74
N LEU A 23 -2.49 7.28 -14.69
CA LEU A 23 -2.05 6.06 -13.99
C LEU A 23 -3.27 5.39 -13.32
N PRO A 24 -3.33 4.04 -13.24
CA PRO A 24 -4.45 3.34 -12.61
C PRO A 24 -4.72 3.93 -11.22
N SER A 25 -5.99 4.17 -10.92
CA SER A 25 -6.53 4.75 -9.67
C SER A 25 -5.56 4.59 -8.47
N GLY A 26 -4.76 5.63 -8.25
CA GLY A 26 -3.44 5.52 -7.62
C GLY A 26 -3.47 5.50 -6.10
N THR A 27 -3.95 4.40 -5.52
CA THR A 27 -3.55 4.00 -4.15
C THR A 27 -2.36 3.06 -4.14
N ASP A 28 -2.03 2.44 -5.28
CA ASP A 28 -0.97 1.45 -5.40
C ASP A 28 0.40 2.02 -5.81
N ASP A 29 0.47 3.29 -6.22
CA ASP A 29 1.72 3.92 -6.65
C ASP A 29 2.50 4.59 -5.50
N TYR A 30 1.86 4.83 -4.36
CA TYR A 30 2.49 5.53 -3.24
C TYR A 30 2.99 4.56 -2.17
N ILE A 31 4.27 4.68 -1.84
CA ILE A 31 4.83 4.03 -0.65
C ILE A 31 4.47 4.88 0.57
N HIS A 32 3.55 4.38 1.40
CA HIS A 32 3.19 5.04 2.64
C HIS A 32 4.15 4.63 3.76
N ILE A 33 4.97 5.58 4.21
CA ILE A 33 5.81 5.43 5.39
C ILE A 33 5.08 6.08 6.57
N ARG A 34 4.83 5.31 7.63
CA ARG A 34 4.18 5.80 8.86
C ARG A 34 5.07 5.54 10.05
N ILE A 35 5.06 6.43 11.03
CA ILE A 35 5.73 6.26 12.32
C ILE A 35 4.67 6.20 13.40
N GLN A 36 4.75 5.15 14.22
CA GLN A 36 3.87 4.95 15.37
C GLN A 36 4.72 4.87 16.63
N GLN A 37 4.28 5.48 17.71
CA GLN A 37 4.96 5.35 19.00
C GLN A 37 4.49 4.06 19.68
N ARG A 38 5.44 3.19 20.06
CA ARG A 38 5.12 1.95 20.79
C ARG A 38 5.08 2.22 22.28
N ASN A 39 6.23 2.58 22.87
CA ASN A 39 6.39 2.85 24.31
C ASN A 39 7.44 3.94 24.53
N GLY A 40 7.08 5.05 25.18
CA GLY A 40 8.03 6.14 25.47
C GLY A 40 8.78 6.57 24.21
N ARG A 41 10.11 6.55 24.22
CA ARG A 41 10.92 6.91 23.04
C ARG A 41 11.03 5.80 21.97
N LYS A 42 10.40 4.63 22.17
CA LYS A 42 10.38 3.55 21.17
C LYS A 42 9.28 3.81 20.14
N THR A 43 9.66 3.79 18.86
CA THR A 43 8.76 3.90 17.72
C THR A 43 8.80 2.65 16.84
N LEU A 44 7.71 2.42 16.10
CA LEU A 44 7.54 1.42 15.06
C LEU A 44 7.26 2.16 13.75
N THR A 45 8.15 1.98 12.78
CA THR A 45 7.97 2.49 11.42
C THR A 45 7.32 1.41 10.57
N THR A 46 6.23 1.75 9.89
CA THR A 46 5.55 0.86 8.95
C THR A 46 5.66 1.36 7.53
N VAL A 47 5.92 0.45 6.59
CA VAL A 47 5.99 0.75 5.16
C VAL A 47 4.91 -0.06 4.45
N GLN A 48 3.98 0.63 3.81
CA GLN A 48 2.86 0.08 3.03
C GLN A 48 3.04 0.47 1.55
N GLY A 49 2.42 -0.28 0.63
CA GLY A 49 2.50 0.01 -0.80
C GLY A 49 3.77 -0.50 -1.49
N ILE A 50 4.45 -1.49 -0.92
CA ILE A 50 5.57 -2.15 -1.62
C ILE A 50 4.99 -3.21 -2.56
N ALA A 51 5.35 -3.13 -3.85
CA ALA A 51 4.92 -4.09 -4.86
C ALA A 51 5.33 -5.53 -4.48
N ILE A 52 4.46 -6.48 -4.83
CA ILE A 52 4.62 -7.90 -4.46
C ILE A 52 5.85 -8.57 -5.10
N ASP A 53 6.34 -8.01 -6.21
CA ASP A 53 7.49 -8.52 -6.96
C ASP A 53 8.81 -8.36 -6.19
N TYR A 54 8.84 -7.48 -5.18
CA TYR A 54 10.02 -7.28 -4.33
C TYR A 54 10.07 -8.27 -3.16
N ASP A 55 11.26 -8.81 -2.91
CA ASP A 55 11.52 -9.66 -1.74
C ASP A 55 11.59 -8.83 -0.44
N LYS A 56 10.46 -8.80 0.26
CA LYS A 56 10.29 -8.09 1.54
C LYS A 56 11.30 -8.55 2.60
N LYS A 57 11.72 -9.82 2.61
CA LYS A 57 12.69 -10.33 3.61
C LYS A 57 14.08 -9.72 3.38
N LYS A 58 14.52 -9.65 2.12
CA LYS A 58 15.80 -9.02 1.75
C LYS A 58 15.79 -7.53 2.06
N LEU A 59 14.68 -6.85 1.79
CA LEU A 59 14.51 -5.42 2.08
C LEU A 59 14.65 -5.13 3.58
N VAL A 60 13.93 -5.88 4.42
CA VAL A 60 14.03 -5.77 5.89
C VAL A 60 15.46 -6.06 6.38
N LYS A 61 16.14 -7.06 5.81
CA LYS A 61 17.54 -7.37 6.16
C LYS A 61 18.50 -6.25 5.78
N ALA A 62 18.30 -5.62 4.62
CA ALA A 62 19.11 -4.49 4.17
C ALA A 62 18.95 -3.28 5.10
N PHE A 63 17.72 -2.93 5.46
CA PHE A 63 17.46 -1.82 6.40
C PHE A 63 18.05 -2.05 7.79
N LYS A 64 18.01 -3.30 8.28
CA LYS A 64 18.70 -3.68 9.53
C LYS A 64 20.21 -3.52 9.41
N LYS A 65 20.81 -3.94 8.28
CA LYS A 65 22.27 -3.86 8.07
C LYS A 65 22.79 -2.42 7.99
N ILE A 66 21.99 -1.50 7.43
CA ILE A 66 22.31 -0.06 7.35
C ILE A 66 22.17 0.63 8.72
N GLY A 67 21.54 -0.03 9.72
CA GLY A 67 21.34 0.52 11.05
C GLY A 67 20.14 1.47 11.17
N LEU A 68 19.30 1.53 10.14
CA LEU A 68 18.10 2.38 10.10
C LEU A 68 17.04 1.96 11.14
N ALA A 69 16.95 0.66 11.45
CA ALA A 69 15.98 0.16 12.41
C ALA A 69 16.42 -1.15 13.07
N LYS A 70 16.06 -1.32 14.35
CA LYS A 70 16.14 -2.60 15.07
C LYS A 70 14.95 -3.50 14.72
N GLU A 71 15.03 -4.79 15.04
CA GLU A 71 14.01 -5.79 14.70
C GLU A 71 12.59 -5.43 15.13
N GLU A 72 12.46 -4.75 16.26
CA GLU A 72 11.17 -4.36 16.83
C GLU A 72 10.63 -3.02 16.31
N GLN A 73 11.40 -2.32 15.46
CA GLN A 73 11.13 -0.93 15.06
C GLN A 73 10.74 -0.78 13.59
N LEU A 74 10.77 -1.84 12.78
CA LEU A 74 10.40 -1.80 11.36
C LEU A 74 9.44 -2.94 11.03
N LYS A 75 8.30 -2.61 10.42
CA LYS A 75 7.36 -3.58 9.87
C LYS A 75 6.99 -3.23 8.43
N VAL A 76 7.17 -4.17 7.52
CA VAL A 76 6.71 -4.05 6.14
C VAL A 76 5.35 -4.72 6.03
N HIS A 77 4.37 -4.04 5.44
CA HIS A 77 3.00 -4.56 5.35
C HIS A 77 2.93 -5.75 4.37
N GLY A 78 2.17 -6.79 4.74
CA GLY A 78 2.09 -8.05 3.98
C GLY A 78 3.29 -8.98 4.18
N PHE A 79 3.84 -8.97 5.41
CA PHE A 79 4.73 -9.98 5.97
C PHE A 79 4.24 -10.34 7.38
#